data_AF-A0A1M5V7Z4-F1
#
_entry.id   AF-A0A1M5V7Z4-F1
#
_cell.length_a   1.000
_cell.length_b   1.000
_cell.length_c   1.000
_cell.angle_alpha   90.00
_cell.angle_beta   90.00
_cell.angle_gamma   90.00
#
_symmetry.space_group_name_H-M   'P 1'
#
loop_
_entity.id
_entity.type
_entity.pdbx_description
1 polymer ?
#
loop_
_entity_poly.entity_id
_entity_poly.type
_entity_poly.pdbx_seq_one_letter_code
_entity_poly.pdbx_strand_id
1 'polypeptide(L)'
;METSPILLQVLQILAGGYGTSFSLEELTKLADSSIKSSNTYSGYLAAERENQALVLDVLLFLQKQGLVFLDFDTDYSVITIKGLLKIHPTILSN
;
A
#
# COMPACT_ATOMS: atom_id res chain seq x y z
N MET A 1 0.15 4.05 -18.86
CA MET A 1 -0.20 2.90 -17.98
C MET A 1 -0.88 3.51 -16.77
N GLU A 2 -2.19 3.41 -16.69
CA GLU A 2 -2.97 3.95 -15.56
C GLU A 2 -2.50 3.24 -14.29
N THR A 3 -1.83 3.96 -13.40
CA THR A 3 -1.50 3.44 -12.07
C THR A 3 -2.81 3.24 -11.32
N SER A 4 -3.18 1.98 -11.08
CA SER A 4 -4.37 1.62 -10.31
C SER A 4 -4.43 2.47 -9.02
N PRO A 5 -5.57 3.11 -8.68
CA PRO A 5 -5.66 4.08 -7.58
C PRO A 5 -5.12 3.54 -6.25
N ILE A 6 -5.33 2.25 -5.98
CA ILE A 6 -4.83 1.55 -4.80
C ILE A 6 -3.29 1.51 -4.73
N LEU A 7 -2.59 1.39 -5.87
CA LEU A 7 -1.13 1.37 -5.92
C LEU A 7 -0.57 2.70 -5.43
N LEU A 8 -1.15 3.80 -5.92
CA LEU A 8 -0.72 5.14 -5.54
C LEU A 8 -1.04 5.41 -4.07
N GLN A 9 -2.22 4.98 -3.60
CA GLN A 9 -2.61 5.18 -2.21
C GLN A 9 -1.72 4.41 -1.23
N VAL A 10 -1.42 3.13 -1.48
CA VAL A 10 -0.50 2.35 -0.62
C VAL A 10 0.87 3.00 -0.57
N LEU A 11 1.37 3.45 -1.72
CA LEU A 11 2.62 4.19 -1.82
C LEU A 11 2.58 5.49 -1.00
N GLN A 12 1.51 6.28 -1.09
CA GLN A 12 1.34 7.53 -0.33
C GLN A 12 1.25 7.31 1.17
N ILE A 13 0.53 6.27 1.62
CA ILE A 13 0.45 5.89 3.03
C ILE A 13 1.84 5.59 3.58
N LEU A 14 2.60 4.73 2.89
CA LEU A 14 3.94 4.35 3.32
C LEU A 14 4.93 5.53 3.25
N ALA A 15 4.76 6.46 2.30
CA ALA A 15 5.59 7.66 2.19
C ALA A 15 5.29 8.69 3.29
N GLY A 16 4.02 8.88 3.65
CA GLY A 16 3.60 9.77 4.73
C GLY A 16 4.14 9.32 6.09
N GLY A 17 4.36 8.01 6.26
CA GLY A 17 5.01 7.40 7.41
C GLY A 17 6.48 7.05 7.17
N TYR A 18 7.26 7.81 6.40
CA TYR A 18 8.66 7.46 6.13
C TYR A 18 9.45 7.15 7.43
N GLY A 19 10.00 5.93 7.52
CA GLY A 19 10.68 5.41 8.72
C GLY A 19 9.78 4.60 9.67
N THR A 20 8.48 4.50 9.39
CA THR A 20 7.53 3.61 10.07
C THR A 20 7.14 2.45 9.17
N SER A 21 6.92 1.30 9.79
CA SER A 21 6.45 0.08 9.14
C SER A 21 4.96 -0.10 9.41
N PHE A 22 4.24 -0.65 8.44
CA PHE A 22 2.82 -0.94 8.58
C PHE A 22 2.58 -2.43 8.33
N SER A 23 1.82 -3.07 9.20
CA SER A 23 1.32 -4.43 8.95
C SER A 23 0.33 -4.42 7.78
N LEU A 24 0.10 -5.59 7.18
CA LEU A 24 -0.93 -5.77 6.16
C LEU A 24 -2.30 -5.27 6.66
N GLU A 25 -2.67 -5.59 7.90
CA GLU A 25 -3.94 -5.19 8.49
C GLU A 25 -4.07 -3.67 8.62
N GLU A 26 -3.02 -2.98 9.08
CA GLU A 26 -3.00 -1.51 9.20
C GLU A 26 -3.08 -0.85 7.83
N LEU A 27 -2.33 -1.35 6.84
CA LEU A 27 -2.39 -0.85 5.47
C LEU A 27 -3.77 -1.03 4.87
N THR A 28 -4.40 -2.19 5.06
CA THR A 28 -5.76 -2.43 4.57
C THR A 28 -6.74 -1.45 5.21
N LYS A 29 -6.67 -1.19 6.52
CA LYS A 29 -7.53 -0.21 7.20
C LYS A 29 -7.33 1.22 6.68
N LEU A 30 -6.10 1.60 6.37
CA LEU A 30 -5.78 2.94 5.84
C LEU A 30 -6.20 3.09 4.36
N ALA A 31 -6.03 2.03 3.56
CA ALA A 31 -6.45 1.99 2.16
C ALA A 31 -7.98 1.84 2.00
N ASP A 32 -8.67 1.36 3.04
CA ASP A 32 -10.10 1.06 3.07
C ASP A 32 -10.98 2.22 2.60
N SER A 33 -10.54 3.47 2.81
CA SER A 33 -11.24 4.68 2.34
C SER A 33 -11.38 4.75 0.81
N SER A 34 -10.40 4.25 0.05
CA SER A 34 -10.49 4.16 -1.42
C SER A 34 -11.21 2.90 -1.87
N ILE A 35 -11.10 1.81 -1.11
CA ILE A 35 -11.68 0.50 -1.46
C ILE A 35 -13.21 0.51 -1.24
N LYS A 36 -13.68 1.15 -0.16
CA LYS A 36 -15.10 1.32 0.18
C LYS A 36 -15.90 2.16 -0.81
N SER A 37 -15.24 2.97 -1.66
CA SER A 37 -15.93 3.69 -2.74
C SER A 37 -16.62 2.75 -3.74
N SER A 38 -16.27 1.46 -3.74
CA SER A 38 -16.72 0.47 -4.71
C SER A 38 -17.66 -0.63 -4.18
N ASN A 39 -17.87 -0.79 -2.86
CA ASN A 39 -18.58 -1.97 -2.35
C ASN A 39 -19.72 -1.66 -1.35
N THR A 40 -20.93 -2.02 -1.75
CA THR A 40 -22.17 -1.92 -0.98
C THR A 40 -22.17 -2.91 0.19
N TYR A 41 -22.63 -2.43 1.34
CA TYR A 41 -22.52 -2.99 2.69
C TYR A 41 -23.25 -4.33 2.93
N SER A 42 -22.83 -5.43 2.29
CA SER A 42 -23.38 -6.78 2.52
C SER A 42 -22.27 -7.84 2.50
N GLY A 43 -21.56 -7.99 3.63
CA GLY A 43 -20.54 -9.05 3.81
C GLY A 43 -19.22 -8.58 4.41
N TYR A 44 -19.26 -7.84 5.53
CA TYR A 44 -18.10 -7.18 6.15
C TYR A 44 -16.82 -8.05 6.25
N LEU A 45 -16.93 -9.31 6.70
CA LEU A 45 -15.78 -10.21 6.81
C LEU A 45 -15.25 -10.72 5.46
N ALA A 46 -16.13 -10.92 4.48
CA ALA A 46 -15.72 -11.33 3.14
C ALA A 46 -15.03 -10.16 2.41
N ALA A 47 -15.57 -8.94 2.57
CA ALA A 47 -14.99 -7.71 2.05
C ALA A 47 -13.64 -7.39 2.70
N GLU A 48 -13.49 -7.59 4.00
CA GLU A 48 -12.20 -7.39 4.68
C GLU A 48 -11.11 -8.33 4.15
N ARG A 49 -11.44 -9.63 3.99
CA ARG A 49 -10.50 -10.60 3.41
C ARG A 49 -10.14 -10.27 1.97
N GLU A 50 -11.12 -9.85 1.16
CA GLU A 50 -10.88 -9.43 -0.22
C GLU A 50 -9.99 -8.18 -0.29
N ASN A 51 -10.23 -7.20 0.58
CA ASN A 51 -9.43 -5.98 0.67
C ASN A 51 -7.98 -6.30 1.12
N GLN A 52 -7.79 -7.22 2.06
CA GLN A 52 -6.47 -7.68 2.48
C GLN A 52 -5.74 -8.40 1.33
N ALA A 53 -6.41 -9.29 0.61
CA ALA A 53 -5.82 -9.97 -0.55
C ALA A 53 -5.39 -8.97 -1.64
N LEU A 54 -6.22 -7.96 -1.91
CA LEU A 54 -5.93 -6.92 -2.88
C LEU A 54 -4.72 -6.06 -2.45
N VAL A 55 -4.65 -5.66 -1.18
CA VAL A 55 -3.48 -4.92 -0.66
C VAL A 55 -2.22 -5.79 -0.70
N LEU A 56 -2.31 -7.08 -0.39
CA LEU A 56 -1.19 -8.00 -0.49
C LEU A 56 -0.68 -8.14 -1.93
N ASP A 57 -1.58 -8.31 -2.91
CA ASP A 57 -1.22 -8.35 -4.33
C ASP A 57 -0.50 -7.07 -4.78
N VAL A 58 -0.98 -5.92 -4.30
CA VAL A 58 -0.33 -4.63 -4.52
C VAL A 58 1.06 -4.58 -3.90
N LEU A 59 1.22 -5.03 -2.65
CA LEU A 59 2.52 -5.06 -1.97
C LEU A 59 3.51 -5.95 -2.71
N LEU A 60 3.09 -7.15 -3.13
CA LEU A 60 3.91 -8.07 -3.92
C LEU A 60 4.31 -7.45 -5.28
N PHE A 61 3.39 -6.74 -5.93
CA PHE A 61 3.67 -6.02 -7.19
C PHE A 61 4.66 -4.86 -7.01
N LEU A 62 4.53 -4.08 -5.92
CA LEU A 62 5.44 -2.98 -5.58
C LEU A 62 6.81 -3.49 -5.14
N GLN A 63 6.86 -4.62 -4.43
CA GLN A 63 8.09 -5.30 -4.04
C GLN A 63 8.86 -5.81 -5.24
N LYS A 64 8.19 -6.42 -6.23
CA LYS A 64 8.81 -6.82 -7.51
C LYS A 64 9.44 -5.64 -8.26
N GLN A 65 8.90 -4.43 -8.09
CA GLN A 65 9.48 -3.20 -8.66
C GLN A 65 10.59 -2.59 -7.80
N GLY A 66 10.83 -3.12 -6.60
CA GLY A 66 11.76 -2.59 -5.61
C GLY A 66 11.31 -1.26 -5.01
N LEU A 67 10.00 -1.00 -4.94
CA LEU A 67 9.43 0.24 -4.39
C LEU A 67 9.06 0.10 -2.92
N VAL A 68 8.68 -1.10 -2.50
CA VAL A 68 8.30 -1.46 -1.13
C VAL A 68 9.10 -2.71 -0.74
N PHE A 69 9.44 -2.82 0.53
CA PHE A 69 9.92 -4.06 1.11
C PHE A 69 8.81 -4.64 2.00
N LEU A 70 8.49 -5.91 1.78
CA LEU A 70 7.55 -6.70 2.57
C LEU A 70 8.37 -7.74 3.33
N ASP A 71 8.27 -7.71 4.65
CA ASP A 71 8.81 -8.72 5.54
C ASP A 71 7.79 -9.86 5.68
N PHE A 72 8.15 -11.05 5.21
CA PHE A 72 7.28 -12.23 5.25
C PHE A 72 7.22 -12.89 6.63
N ASP A 73 8.16 -12.58 7.53
CA ASP A 73 8.18 -13.13 8.88
C ASP A 73 7.31 -12.31 9.83
N THR A 74 7.17 -11.01 9.55
CA THR A 74 6.49 -10.05 10.45
C THR A 74 5.25 -9.38 9.84
N ASP A 75 4.94 -9.66 8.57
CA ASP A 75 3.86 -9.04 7.78
C ASP A 75 3.95 -7.51 7.66
N TYR A 76 5.09 -6.92 8.03
CA TYR A 76 5.32 -5.50 7.95
C TYR A 76 5.84 -5.07 6.58
N SER A 77 5.38 -3.91 6.15
CA SER A 77 5.75 -3.26 4.90
C SER A 77 6.37 -1.89 5.15
N VAL A 78 7.42 -1.57 4.41
CA VAL A 78 8.10 -0.27 4.45
C VAL A 78 8.39 0.24 3.04
N ILE A 79 8.27 1.55 2.84
CA ILE A 79 8.67 2.18 1.58
C ILE A 79 10.19 2.17 1.45
N THR A 80 10.68 1.86 0.25
CA THR A 80 12.10 2.02 -0.08
C THR A 80 12.39 3.44 -0.54
N ILE A 81 13.67 3.83 -0.58
CA ILE A 81 14.08 5.11 -1.18
C ILE A 81 13.56 5.23 -2.63
N LYS A 82 13.64 4.15 -3.41
CA LYS A 82 13.13 4.13 -4.79
C LYS A 82 11.62 4.36 -4.86
N GLY A 83 10.87 3.78 -3.93
CA GLY A 83 9.44 4.02 -3.75
C GLY A 83 9.13 5.47 -3.43
N LEU A 84 9.88 6.07 -2.51
CA LEU A 84 9.71 7.46 -2.10
C LEU A 84 9.93 8.42 -3.28
N LEU A 85 10.99 8.21 -4.07
CA LEU A 85 11.29 9.03 -5.26
C LEU A 85 10.21 8.94 -6.34
N LYS A 86 9.49 7.82 -6.43
CA LYS A 86 8.39 7.66 -7.40
C LYS A 86 7.22 8.59 -7.10
N ILE A 87 7.01 8.96 -5.83
CA ILE A 87 5.90 9.81 -5.38
C ILE A 87 6.38 11.26 -5.17
N HIS A 88 7.62 11.41 -4.70
CA HIS A 88 8.24 12.69 -4.39
C HIS A 88 9.58 12.83 -5.13
N PRO A 89 9.55 13.06 -6.45
CA PRO A 89 10.76 13.18 -7.26
C PRO A 89 11.63 14.38 -6.87
N THR A 90 11.05 15.38 -6.20
CA THR A 90 11.73 16.61 -5.76
C THR A 90 12.50 16.47 -4.45
N ILE A 91 12.39 15.36 -3.70
CA ILE A 91 13.13 15.18 -2.43
C ILE A 91 14.65 15.16 -2.63
N LEU A 92 15.14 14.82 -3.83
CA LEU A 92 16.57 14.85 -4.17
C LEU A 92 17.02 16.10 -4.93
N SER A 93 16.09 17.01 -5.24
CA SER A 93 16.41 18.25 -5.93
C SER A 93 16.72 19.33 -4.90
N ASN A 94 18.00 19.46 -4.56
CA ASN A 94 18.54 20.65 -3.89
C ASN A 94 19.24 21.52 -4.94
#